data_AF-A0A087N634-F1
#
_entry.id   AF-A0A087N634-F1
#
_cell.length_a   1.000
_cell.length_b   1.000
_cell.length_c   1.000
_cell.angle_alpha   90.00
_cell.angle_beta   90.00
_cell.angle_gamma   90.00
#
_symmetry.space_group_name_H-M   'P 1'
#
loop_
_entity.id
_entity.type
_entity.pdbx_description
1 polymer ?
#
loop_
_entity_poly.entity_id
_entity_poly.type
_entity_poly.pdbx_seq_one_letter_code
_entity_poly.pdbx_strand_id
1 'polypeptide(L)'
;MQLELFQLNKPQLSPSSYSLEEERIKEEKYLFVLGKNNKAIAITTQGKKDALSIARQLDLWIQTLSDQEKSYLLVFMRLSAIIEHFRYYVVMKYEKQRKKQQEWREKLSDANYVKDVERLIVPKIYEYKAQYMTFLSTRALFYYHQTEQLKRVHAFSREVSQQIVTTLRQQEQSELILIEIKGIVEEVLHNSLVLPTEALLGRGDV
;
A
#
# COMPACT_ATOMS: atom_id res chain seq x y z
N MET A 1 15.84 -31.80 -29.11
CA MET A 1 15.48 -31.15 -27.84
C MET A 1 15.10 -29.71 -28.14
N GLN A 2 13.81 -29.44 -28.35
CA GLN A 2 13.25 -28.12 -28.62
C GLN A 2 12.05 -27.96 -27.69
N LEU A 3 12.11 -26.96 -26.81
CA LEU A 3 11.03 -26.58 -25.91
C LEU A 3 10.09 -25.65 -26.68
N GLU A 4 8.94 -26.15 -27.09
CA GLU A 4 7.83 -25.31 -27.57
C GLU A 4 7.23 -24.57 -26.38
N LEU A 5 7.34 -23.24 -26.44
CA LEU A 5 6.73 -22.30 -25.52
C LEU A 5 5.21 -22.40 -25.62
N PHE A 6 4.57 -22.85 -24.53
CA PHE A 6 3.14 -22.71 -24.30
C PHE A 6 2.72 -21.24 -24.43
N GLN A 7 2.07 -20.90 -25.53
CA GLN A 7 1.28 -19.67 -25.65
C GLN A 7 0.06 -19.81 -24.74
N LEU A 8 0.20 -19.35 -23.50
CA LEU A 8 -0.93 -19.10 -22.60
C LEU A 8 -1.76 -17.96 -23.19
N ASN A 9 -2.91 -18.31 -23.77
CA ASN A 9 -4.00 -17.40 -24.05
C ASN A 9 -4.29 -16.57 -22.79
N LYS A 10 -3.90 -15.29 -22.80
CA LYS A 10 -4.31 -14.34 -21.77
C LYS A 10 -5.84 -14.27 -21.81
N PRO A 11 -6.55 -14.52 -20.70
CA PRO A 11 -7.97 -14.20 -20.66
C PRO A 11 -8.11 -12.69 -20.87
N GLN A 12 -8.82 -12.30 -21.94
CA GLN A 12 -9.28 -10.93 -22.12
C GLN A 12 -10.23 -10.61 -20.97
N LEU A 13 -9.71 -9.92 -19.96
CA LEU A 13 -10.52 -9.30 -18.92
C LEU A 13 -11.29 -8.16 -19.58
N SER A 14 -12.54 -8.41 -19.95
CA SER A 14 -13.51 -7.34 -20.17
C SER A 14 -13.52 -6.46 -18.92
N PRO A 15 -13.48 -5.11 -19.03
CA PRO A 15 -13.56 -4.24 -17.87
C PRO A 15 -14.99 -4.32 -17.34
N SER A 16 -15.26 -5.27 -16.43
CA SER A 16 -16.48 -5.26 -15.64
C SER A 16 -16.45 -3.98 -14.80
N SER A 17 -17.36 -3.06 -15.11
CA SER A 17 -17.63 -1.83 -14.38
C SER A 17 -17.38 -1.98 -12.88
N TYR A 18 -16.25 -1.43 -12.45
CA TYR A 18 -15.73 -1.48 -11.09
C TYR A 18 -16.59 -0.53 -10.25
N SER A 19 -17.53 -1.06 -9.47
CA SER A 19 -18.26 -0.22 -8.51
C SER A 19 -17.45 -0.13 -7.23
N LEU A 20 -16.69 0.95 -7.07
CA LEU A 20 -16.03 1.31 -5.80
C LEU A 20 -17.04 1.31 -4.64
N GLU A 21 -18.32 1.56 -4.92
CA GLU A 21 -19.42 1.51 -3.97
C GLU A 21 -19.74 0.09 -3.48
N GLU A 22 -19.61 -0.94 -4.33
CA GLU A 22 -19.79 -2.33 -3.88
C GLU A 22 -18.67 -2.79 -2.95
N GLU A 23 -17.43 -2.33 -3.18
CA GLU A 23 -16.32 -2.57 -2.26
C GLU A 23 -16.53 -1.82 -0.94
N ARG A 24 -16.97 -0.55 -0.99
CA ARG A 24 -17.28 0.26 0.19
C ARG A 24 -18.38 -0.37 1.06
N ILE A 25 -19.50 -0.78 0.47
CA ILE A 25 -20.62 -1.43 1.19
C ILE A 25 -20.19 -2.77 1.80
N LYS A 26 -19.35 -3.52 1.10
CA LYS A 26 -18.74 -4.74 1.64
C LYS A 26 -17.89 -4.40 2.85
N GLU A 27 -16.97 -3.44 2.71
CA GLU A 27 -16.06 -2.96 3.74
C GLU A 27 -16.79 -2.48 5.01
N GLU A 28 -17.86 -1.69 4.87
CA GLU A 28 -18.70 -1.24 6.00
C GLU A 28 -19.36 -2.39 6.77
N LYS A 29 -19.86 -3.42 6.07
CA LYS A 29 -20.42 -4.62 6.72
C LYS A 29 -19.35 -5.42 7.48
N TYR A 30 -18.08 -5.34 7.05
CA TYR A 30 -16.99 -6.09 7.66
C TYR A 30 -16.35 -5.40 8.85
N LEU A 31 -16.40 -4.07 8.95
CA LEU A 31 -15.97 -3.35 10.17
C LEU A 31 -16.70 -3.84 11.42
N PHE A 32 -17.95 -4.28 11.30
CA PHE A 32 -18.72 -4.91 12.39
C PHE A 32 -18.16 -6.26 12.87
N VAL A 33 -17.37 -6.94 12.04
CA VAL A 33 -16.83 -8.29 12.30
C VAL A 33 -15.48 -8.25 13.02
N LEU A 34 -14.76 -7.12 12.98
CA LEU A 34 -13.44 -6.94 13.60
C LEU A 34 -13.41 -7.11 15.13
N GLY A 35 -14.58 -7.15 15.80
CA GLY A 35 -14.70 -7.42 17.23
C GLY A 35 -15.06 -8.87 17.61
N LYS A 36 -15.16 -9.80 16.65
CA LYS A 36 -15.64 -11.17 16.89
C LYS A 36 -14.50 -12.20 16.87
N ASN A 37 -14.60 -13.21 17.74
CA ASN A 37 -13.70 -14.37 17.72
C ASN A 37 -13.86 -15.20 16.44
N ASN A 38 -12.78 -15.78 15.91
CA ASN A 38 -12.76 -16.60 14.69
C ASN A 38 -13.88 -17.67 14.64
N LYS A 39 -14.16 -18.35 15.75
CA LYS A 39 -15.24 -19.36 15.80
C LYS A 39 -16.65 -18.76 15.63
N ALA A 40 -16.86 -17.51 16.02
CA ALA A 40 -18.12 -16.81 15.84
C ALA A 40 -18.32 -16.30 14.40
N ILE A 41 -17.26 -16.30 13.60
CA ILE A 41 -17.23 -15.84 12.21
C ILE A 41 -17.59 -16.98 11.24
N ALA A 42 -17.11 -18.20 11.51
CA ALA A 42 -17.46 -19.39 10.73
C ALA A 42 -18.87 -19.91 11.06
N ILE A 43 -19.62 -20.36 10.06
CA ILE A 43 -21.00 -20.84 10.21
C ILE A 43 -21.05 -22.36 10.37
N THR A 44 -20.36 -23.09 9.49
CA THR A 44 -20.41 -24.56 9.47
C THR A 44 -19.67 -25.17 10.66
N THR A 45 -20.04 -26.39 11.03
CA THR A 45 -19.37 -27.14 12.11
C THR A 45 -17.88 -27.35 11.78
N GLN A 46 -17.57 -27.68 10.52
CA GLN A 46 -16.20 -27.89 10.08
C GLN A 46 -15.40 -26.59 10.06
N GLY A 47 -15.99 -25.49 9.56
CA GLY A 47 -15.37 -24.16 9.59
C GLY A 47 -15.07 -23.69 11.02
N LYS A 48 -16.00 -23.91 11.97
CA LYS A 48 -15.79 -23.60 13.39
C LYS A 48 -14.69 -24.42 14.03
N LYS A 49 -14.60 -25.71 13.69
CA LYS A 49 -13.54 -26.62 14.16
C LYS A 49 -12.16 -26.18 13.64
N ASP A 50 -12.08 -25.82 12.36
CA ASP A 50 -10.83 -25.49 11.68
C ASP A 50 -10.47 -23.99 11.75
N ALA A 51 -11.31 -23.14 12.35
CA ALA A 51 -11.15 -21.68 12.33
C ALA A 51 -9.75 -21.20 12.78
N LEU A 52 -9.20 -21.80 13.84
CA LEU A 52 -7.85 -21.50 14.31
C LEU A 52 -6.77 -21.98 13.35
N SER A 53 -6.98 -23.13 12.70
CA SER A 53 -6.07 -23.66 11.69
C SER A 53 -6.03 -22.72 10.49
N ILE A 54 -7.19 -22.29 9.99
CA ILE A 54 -7.32 -21.35 8.86
C ILE A 54 -6.61 -20.03 9.19
N ALA A 55 -6.89 -19.43 10.34
CA ALA A 55 -6.24 -18.20 10.78
C ALA A 55 -4.71 -18.35 10.85
N ARG A 56 -4.22 -19.46 11.42
CA ARG A 56 -2.79 -19.75 11.48
C ARG A 56 -2.17 -19.94 10.08
N GLN A 57 -2.88 -20.57 9.14
CA GLN A 57 -2.39 -20.69 7.77
C GLN A 57 -2.30 -19.33 7.09
N LEU A 58 -3.26 -18.43 7.33
CA LEU A 58 -3.25 -17.07 6.81
C LEU A 58 -2.04 -16.29 7.33
N ASP A 59 -1.81 -16.31 8.64
CA ASP A 59 -0.66 -15.62 9.25
C ASP A 59 0.65 -16.14 8.67
N LEU A 60 0.80 -17.46 8.54
CA LEU A 60 1.98 -18.07 7.93
C LEU A 60 2.13 -17.69 6.46
N TRP A 61 1.04 -17.62 5.70
CA TRP A 61 1.08 -17.18 4.31
C TRP A 61 1.59 -15.74 4.20
N ILE A 62 1.03 -14.83 4.99
CA ILE A 62 1.41 -13.41 4.96
C ILE A 62 2.89 -13.25 5.34
N GLN A 63 3.40 -14.06 6.27
CA GLN A 63 4.82 -14.08 6.63
C GLN A 63 5.73 -14.57 5.50
N THR A 64 5.24 -15.38 4.56
CA THR A 64 6.02 -15.80 3.39
C THR A 64 6.13 -14.74 2.31
N LEU A 65 5.31 -13.68 2.37
CA LEU A 65 5.30 -12.61 1.37
C LEU A 65 6.37 -11.56 1.70
N SER A 66 7.07 -11.09 0.68
CA SER A 66 7.87 -9.86 0.74
C SER A 66 6.98 -8.63 0.96
N ASP A 67 7.56 -7.51 1.37
CA ASP A 67 6.77 -6.29 1.63
C ASP A 67 6.14 -5.71 0.35
N GLN A 68 6.77 -5.92 -0.80
CA GLN A 68 6.21 -5.57 -2.11
C GLN A 68 5.02 -6.48 -2.45
N GLU A 69 5.12 -7.78 -2.21
CA GLU A 69 4.03 -8.73 -2.40
C GLU A 69 2.87 -8.48 -1.43
N LYS A 70 3.14 -8.16 -0.16
CA LYS A 70 2.10 -7.78 0.81
C LYS A 70 1.35 -6.55 0.33
N SER A 71 2.06 -5.53 -0.14
CA SER A 71 1.44 -4.31 -0.66
C SER A 71 0.56 -4.64 -1.87
N TYR A 72 1.08 -5.36 -2.86
CA TYR A 72 0.32 -5.73 -4.06
C TYR A 72 -0.89 -6.64 -3.74
N LEU A 73 -0.65 -7.77 -3.07
CA LEU A 73 -1.65 -8.79 -2.84
C LEU A 73 -2.67 -8.38 -1.78
N LEU A 74 -2.25 -7.83 -0.65
CA LEU A 74 -3.16 -7.57 0.47
C LEU A 74 -3.83 -6.21 0.40
N VAL A 75 -3.27 -5.24 -0.32
CA VAL A 75 -3.82 -3.88 -0.42
C VAL A 75 -4.55 -3.65 -1.73
N PHE A 76 -3.87 -3.86 -2.85
CA PHE A 76 -4.38 -3.45 -4.17
C PHE A 76 -5.23 -4.50 -4.87
N MET A 77 -5.05 -5.77 -4.53
CA MET A 77 -5.78 -6.85 -5.18
C MET A 77 -7.22 -6.98 -4.66
N ARG A 78 -8.11 -7.44 -5.55
CA ARG A 78 -9.50 -7.78 -5.20
C ARG A 78 -9.55 -8.95 -4.25
N LEU A 79 -10.44 -8.88 -3.27
CA LEU A 79 -10.61 -9.87 -2.21
C LEU A 79 -10.77 -11.31 -2.73
N SER A 80 -11.57 -11.52 -3.79
CA SER A 80 -11.75 -12.84 -4.41
C SER A 80 -10.44 -13.42 -4.94
N ALA A 81 -9.59 -12.61 -5.56
CA ALA A 81 -8.28 -13.06 -6.00
C ALA A 81 -7.36 -13.37 -4.80
N ILE A 82 -7.41 -12.57 -3.72
CA ILE A 82 -6.63 -12.85 -2.50
C ILE A 82 -7.03 -14.21 -1.90
N ILE A 83 -8.32 -14.50 -1.87
CA ILE A 83 -8.87 -15.78 -1.41
C ILE A 83 -8.31 -16.93 -2.27
N GLU A 84 -8.30 -16.80 -3.60
CA GLU A 84 -7.73 -17.83 -4.49
C GLU A 84 -6.23 -18.04 -4.27
N HIS A 85 -5.47 -16.96 -4.11
CA HIS A 85 -4.03 -17.05 -3.79
C HIS A 85 -3.78 -17.76 -2.46
N PHE A 86 -4.60 -17.47 -1.44
CA PHE A 86 -4.54 -18.16 -0.16
C PHE A 86 -4.87 -19.66 -0.30
N ARG A 87 -5.95 -20.01 -1.03
CA ARG A 87 -6.34 -21.41 -1.29
C ARG A 87 -5.22 -22.17 -1.98
N TYR A 88 -4.62 -21.57 -3.00
CA TYR A 88 -3.48 -22.14 -3.70
C TYR A 88 -2.30 -22.37 -2.75
N TYR A 89 -1.93 -21.37 -1.94
CA TYR A 89 -0.85 -21.49 -0.96
C TYR A 89 -1.08 -22.66 0.01
N VAL A 90 -2.28 -22.77 0.59
CA VAL A 90 -2.57 -23.82 1.59
C VAL A 90 -2.41 -25.22 0.99
N VAL A 91 -2.82 -25.42 -0.26
CA VAL A 91 -2.66 -26.70 -0.96
C VAL A 91 -1.19 -26.96 -1.31
N MET A 92 -0.47 -25.96 -1.82
CA MET A 92 0.93 -26.12 -2.23
C MET A 92 1.89 -26.30 -1.06
N LYS A 93 1.59 -25.70 0.10
CA LYS A 93 2.36 -25.88 1.33
C LYS A 93 2.55 -27.36 1.71
N TYR A 94 1.56 -28.19 1.39
CA TYR A 94 1.57 -29.62 1.71
C TYR A 94 1.91 -30.51 0.52
N GLU A 95 2.53 -29.99 -0.55
CA GLU A 95 2.91 -30.77 -1.74
C GLU A 95 3.68 -32.06 -1.42
N LYS A 96 4.59 -32.00 -0.43
CA LYS A 96 5.35 -33.17 0.04
C LYS A 96 4.58 -34.10 1.00
N GLN A 97 3.40 -33.68 1.47
CA GLN A 97 2.54 -34.39 2.43
C GLN A 97 1.19 -34.74 1.79
N ARG A 98 1.19 -35.69 0.83
CA ARG A 98 0.01 -36.06 0.01
C ARG A 98 -1.30 -36.18 0.79
N LYS A 99 -1.31 -36.83 1.96
CA LYS A 99 -2.52 -36.98 2.80
C LYS A 99 -3.11 -35.63 3.21
N LYS A 100 -2.28 -34.69 3.70
CA LYS A 100 -2.76 -33.36 4.11
C LYS A 100 -3.12 -32.48 2.92
N GLN A 101 -2.39 -32.60 1.81
CA GLN A 101 -2.73 -31.89 0.59
C GLN A 101 -4.13 -32.30 0.10
N GLN A 102 -4.40 -33.60 0.10
CA GLN A 102 -5.70 -34.14 -0.30
C GLN A 102 -6.82 -33.69 0.66
N GLU A 103 -6.59 -33.74 1.97
CA GLU A 103 -7.53 -33.23 2.98
C GLU A 103 -7.92 -31.77 2.71
N TRP A 104 -6.94 -30.91 2.43
CA TRP A 104 -7.23 -29.51 2.10
C TRP A 104 -7.94 -29.35 0.76
N ARG A 105 -7.60 -30.13 -0.28
CA ARG A 105 -8.31 -30.09 -1.56
C ARG A 105 -9.78 -30.49 -1.41
N GLU A 106 -10.07 -31.51 -0.62
CA GLU A 106 -11.43 -31.98 -0.34
C GLU A 106 -12.22 -30.95 0.49
N LYS A 107 -11.61 -30.35 1.51
CA LYS A 107 -12.27 -29.27 2.26
C LYS A 107 -12.56 -28.06 1.39
N LEU A 108 -11.61 -27.67 0.53
CA LEU A 108 -11.71 -26.51 -0.34
C LEU A 108 -12.57 -26.75 -1.60
N SER A 109 -13.10 -27.96 -1.80
CA SER A 109 -14.12 -28.23 -2.83
C SER A 109 -15.54 -28.01 -2.31
N ASP A 110 -15.77 -28.01 -0.99
CA ASP A 110 -17.05 -27.64 -0.39
C ASP A 110 -17.26 -26.12 -0.41
N ALA A 111 -18.26 -25.68 -1.18
CA ALA A 111 -18.62 -24.27 -1.32
C ALA A 111 -18.98 -23.59 0.02
N ASN A 112 -19.56 -24.32 0.98
CA ASN A 112 -19.89 -23.77 2.29
C ASN A 112 -18.64 -23.58 3.16
N TYR A 113 -17.71 -24.52 3.09
CA TYR A 113 -16.41 -24.39 3.76
C TYR A 113 -15.59 -23.25 3.16
N VAL A 114 -15.59 -23.09 1.84
CA VAL A 114 -14.93 -21.94 1.17
C VAL A 114 -15.50 -20.63 1.69
N LYS A 115 -16.83 -20.49 1.81
CA LYS A 115 -17.43 -19.27 2.39
C LYS A 115 -17.01 -19.04 3.84
N ASP A 116 -16.78 -20.08 4.63
CA ASP A 116 -16.25 -19.92 5.99
C ASP A 116 -14.78 -19.49 6.00
N VAL A 117 -13.96 -20.04 5.09
CA VAL A 117 -12.59 -19.58 4.87
C VAL A 117 -12.60 -18.09 4.51
N GLU A 118 -13.43 -17.68 3.56
CA GLU A 118 -13.62 -16.28 3.17
C GLU A 118 -13.97 -15.41 4.38
N ARG A 119 -15.01 -15.78 5.14
CA ARG A 119 -15.41 -15.01 6.34
C ARG A 119 -14.27 -14.84 7.34
N LEU A 120 -13.39 -15.84 7.48
CA LEU A 120 -12.26 -15.81 8.41
C LEU A 120 -11.07 -14.98 7.92
N ILE A 121 -10.76 -15.02 6.62
CA ILE A 121 -9.58 -14.33 6.07
C ILE A 121 -9.85 -12.85 5.77
N VAL A 122 -11.09 -12.52 5.43
CA VAL A 122 -11.50 -11.17 5.06
C VAL A 122 -11.20 -10.12 6.13
N PRO A 123 -11.57 -10.31 7.42
CA PRO A 123 -11.27 -9.34 8.48
C PRO A 123 -9.78 -9.06 8.60
N LYS A 124 -8.94 -10.10 8.50
CA LYS A 124 -7.48 -9.97 8.58
C LYS A 124 -6.91 -9.18 7.40
N ILE A 125 -7.38 -9.42 6.19
CA ILE A 125 -6.96 -8.62 5.02
C ILE A 125 -7.35 -7.16 5.21
N TYR A 126 -8.56 -6.88 5.71
CA TYR A 126 -8.98 -5.49 5.98
C TYR A 126 -8.18 -4.83 7.11
N GLU A 127 -7.78 -5.57 8.15
CA GLU A 127 -6.84 -5.05 9.16
C GLU A 127 -5.53 -4.59 8.50
N TYR A 128 -4.98 -5.40 7.59
CA TYR A 128 -3.79 -5.01 6.83
C TYR A 128 -4.01 -3.78 5.95
N LYS A 129 -5.15 -3.72 5.23
CA LYS A 129 -5.50 -2.54 4.41
C LYS A 129 -5.61 -1.28 5.28
N ALA A 130 -6.30 -1.35 6.42
CA ALA A 130 -6.50 -0.23 7.32
C ALA A 130 -5.17 0.27 7.92
N GLN A 131 -4.29 -0.64 8.35
CA GLN A 131 -2.96 -0.29 8.83
C GLN A 131 -2.12 0.38 7.75
N TYR A 132 -2.15 -0.16 6.52
CA TYR A 132 -1.43 0.42 5.39
C TYR A 132 -1.96 1.80 4.99
N MET A 133 -3.28 1.98 4.95
CA MET A 133 -3.89 3.29 4.68
C MET A 133 -3.58 4.32 5.76
N THR A 134 -3.50 3.90 7.03
CA THR A 134 -3.08 4.76 8.14
C THR A 134 -1.61 5.16 8.01
N PHE A 135 -0.74 4.24 7.58
CA PHE A 135 0.66 4.53 7.29
C PHE A 135 0.80 5.53 6.13
N LEU A 136 0.06 5.33 5.03
CA LEU A 136 0.06 6.25 3.89
C LEU A 136 -0.46 7.64 4.26
N SER A 137 -1.56 7.72 5.02
CA SER A 137 -2.12 9.02 5.45
C SER A 137 -1.17 9.76 6.39
N THR A 138 -0.50 9.04 7.30
CA THR A 138 0.51 9.62 8.19
C THR A 138 1.72 10.14 7.41
N ARG A 139 2.21 9.39 6.40
CA ARG A 139 3.27 9.87 5.50
C ARG A 139 2.83 11.09 4.70
N ALA A 140 1.63 11.05 4.12
CA ALA A 140 1.08 12.17 3.37
C ALA A 140 1.00 13.45 4.23
N LEU A 141 0.52 13.33 5.47
CA LEU A 141 0.49 14.43 6.44
C LEU A 141 1.90 14.93 6.80
N PHE A 142 2.84 14.03 7.04
CA PHE A 142 4.23 14.39 7.32
C PHE A 142 4.86 15.18 6.16
N TYR A 143 4.69 14.74 4.92
CA TYR A 143 5.20 15.44 3.75
C TYR A 143 4.47 16.76 3.49
N TYR A 144 3.16 16.82 3.72
CA TYR A 144 2.41 18.07 3.68
C TYR A 144 3.00 19.09 4.67
N HIS A 145 3.26 18.67 5.91
CA HIS A 145 3.90 19.53 6.90
C HIS A 145 5.29 19.99 6.50
N GLN A 146 6.14 19.10 5.94
CA GLN A 146 7.45 19.51 5.43
C GLN A 146 7.32 20.56 4.32
N THR A 147 6.38 20.36 3.40
CA THR A 147 6.12 21.29 2.29
C THR A 147 5.68 22.66 2.82
N GLU A 148 4.81 22.70 3.84
CA GLU A 148 4.38 23.95 4.47
C GLU A 148 5.52 24.65 5.22
N GLN A 149 6.39 23.91 5.91
CA GLN A 149 7.59 24.49 6.54
C GLN A 149 8.55 25.07 5.49
N LEU A 150 8.77 24.38 4.38
CA LEU A 150 9.58 24.87 3.28
C LEU A 150 9.00 26.16 2.69
N LYS A 151 7.68 26.24 2.48
CA LYS A 151 7.00 27.47 2.05
C LYS A 151 7.23 28.63 3.02
N ARG A 152 7.22 28.38 4.34
CA ARG A 152 7.49 29.41 5.36
C ARG A 152 8.93 29.91 5.31
N VAL A 153 9.90 29.01 5.17
CA VAL A 153 11.32 29.37 5.02
C VAL A 153 11.52 30.23 3.76
N HIS A 154 10.87 29.88 2.65
CA HIS A 154 10.92 30.69 1.43
C HIS A 154 10.26 32.05 1.59
N ALA A 155 9.10 32.13 2.23
CA ALA A 155 8.43 33.41 2.50
C ALA A 155 9.32 34.33 3.34
N PHE A 156 9.93 33.80 4.40
CA PHE A 156 10.88 34.51 5.25
C PHE A 156 12.14 34.96 4.47
N SER A 157 12.73 34.07 3.68
CA SER A 157 13.89 34.40 2.84
C SER A 157 13.59 35.54 1.85
N ARG A 158 12.41 35.54 1.23
CA ARG A 158 11.96 36.63 0.36
C ARG A 158 11.81 37.94 1.12
N GLU A 159 11.20 37.90 2.31
CA GLU A 159 11.02 39.08 3.15
C GLU A 159 12.37 39.68 3.57
N VAL A 160 13.30 38.86 4.06
CA VAL A 160 14.66 39.29 4.42
C VAL A 160 15.38 39.88 3.21
N SER A 161 15.27 39.26 2.04
CA SER A 161 15.89 39.77 0.82
C SER A 161 15.33 41.12 0.39
N GLN A 162 14.01 41.31 0.51
CA GLN A 162 13.37 42.59 0.25
C GLN A 162 13.81 43.67 1.24
N GLN A 163 13.94 43.31 2.53
CA GLN A 163 14.47 44.23 3.55
C GLN A 163 15.91 44.63 3.25
N ILE A 164 16.78 43.69 2.88
CA ILE A 164 18.17 43.97 2.49
C ILE A 164 18.21 44.93 1.29
N VAL A 165 17.46 44.64 0.22
CA VAL A 165 17.39 45.51 -0.96
C VAL A 165 16.89 46.92 -0.60
N THR A 166 15.88 47.02 0.28
CA THR A 166 15.31 48.30 0.72
C THR A 166 16.33 49.11 1.52
N THR A 167 17.02 48.49 2.48
CA THR A 167 18.07 49.12 3.30
C THR A 167 19.25 49.58 2.45
N LEU A 168 19.72 48.74 1.52
CA LEU A 168 20.83 49.07 0.63
C LEU A 168 20.48 50.23 -0.32
N ARG A 169 19.23 50.30 -0.80
CA ARG A 169 18.73 51.45 -1.56
C ARG A 169 18.68 52.73 -0.73
N GLN A 170 18.26 52.64 0.54
CA GLN A 170 18.23 53.79 1.46
C GLN A 170 19.64 54.28 1.83
N GLN A 171 20.66 53.42 1.76
CA GLN A 171 22.06 53.75 2.01
C GLN A 171 22.83 54.22 0.75
N GLU A 172 22.13 54.45 -0.38
CA GLU A 172 22.72 54.88 -1.66
C GLU A 172 23.92 54.02 -2.12
N GLN A 173 23.94 52.73 -1.79
CA GLN A 173 25.03 51.86 -2.23
C GLN A 173 24.93 51.53 -3.73
N SER A 174 26.09 51.39 -4.38
CA SER A 174 26.22 51.20 -5.84
C SER A 174 25.30 50.10 -6.37
N GLU A 175 24.56 50.36 -7.46
CA GLU A 175 23.62 49.42 -8.10
C GLU A 175 24.24 48.05 -8.42
N LEU A 176 25.56 48.00 -8.68
CA LEU A 176 26.31 46.76 -8.92
C LEU A 176 26.28 45.80 -7.73
N ILE A 177 26.40 46.29 -6.49
CA ILE A 177 26.37 45.46 -5.27
C ILE A 177 24.97 44.87 -5.06
N LEU A 178 23.94 45.65 -5.39
CA LEU A 178 22.54 45.23 -5.31
C LEU A 178 22.20 44.12 -6.32
N ILE A 179 22.76 44.17 -7.53
CA ILE A 179 22.57 43.13 -8.56
C ILE A 179 23.28 41.83 -8.16
N GLU A 180 24.50 41.92 -7.64
CA GLU A 180 25.30 40.75 -7.22
C GLU A 180 24.64 40.00 -6.05
N ILE A 181 24.18 40.73 -5.03
CA ILE A 181 23.46 40.14 -3.89
C ILE A 181 22.14 39.50 -4.34
N LYS A 182 21.41 40.13 -5.27
CA LYS A 182 20.17 39.56 -5.80
C LYS A 182 20.42 38.25 -6.55
N GLY A 183 21.49 38.18 -7.34
CA GLY A 183 21.91 36.95 -8.02
C GLY A 183 22.25 35.81 -7.06
N ILE A 184 23.01 36.10 -6.00
CA ILE A 184 23.37 35.12 -4.96
C ILE A 184 22.12 34.61 -4.22
N VAL A 185 21.18 35.51 -3.89
CA VAL A 185 19.92 35.14 -3.24
C VAL A 185 19.06 34.24 -4.15
N GLU A 186 18.94 34.58 -5.43
CA GLU A 186 18.18 33.78 -6.40
C GLU A 186 18.82 32.39 -6.61
N GLU A 187 20.15 32.31 -6.63
CA GLU A 187 20.89 31.05 -6.74
C GLU A 187 20.74 30.16 -5.50
N VAL A 188 20.83 30.74 -4.29
CA VAL A 188 20.60 30.00 -3.03
C VAL A 188 19.15 29.50 -2.95
N LEU A 189 18.19 30.30 -3.39
CA LEU A 189 16.78 29.89 -3.46
C LEU A 189 16.55 28.78 -4.49
N HIS A 190 17.23 28.84 -5.64
CA HIS A 190 17.15 27.82 -6.69
C HIS A 190 17.75 26.47 -6.24
N ASN A 191 18.94 26.49 -5.64
CA ASN A 191 19.60 25.27 -5.15
C ASN A 191 18.86 24.60 -3.98
N SER A 192 18.09 25.37 -3.22
CA SER A 192 17.21 24.84 -2.16
C SER A 192 15.97 24.11 -2.69
N LEU A 193 15.60 24.32 -3.97
CA LEU A 193 14.41 23.72 -4.62
C LEU A 193 14.71 22.40 -5.36
N VAL A 194 15.96 22.14 -5.72
CA VAL A 194 16.34 20.94 -6.50
C VAL A 194 16.54 19.71 -5.61
N LEU A 195 17.01 19.91 -4.37
CA LEU A 195 17.35 18.82 -3.44
C LEU A 195 16.17 17.95 -2.94
N PRO A 196 14.92 18.45 -2.79
CA PRO A 196 13.80 17.57 -2.46
C PRO A 196 13.33 16.76 -3.67
N THR A 197 13.44 17.30 -4.88
CA THR A 197 12.79 16.74 -6.08
C THR A 197 13.54 15.55 -6.66
N GLU A 198 14.88 15.58 -6.62
CA GLU A 198 15.71 14.43 -7.04
C GLU A 198 15.72 13.31 -5.99
N ALA A 199 15.48 13.62 -4.72
CA ALA A 199 15.23 12.61 -3.69
C ALA A 199 13.80 12.01 -3.77
N LEU A 200 12.85 12.71 -4.40
CA LEU A 200 11.46 12.27 -4.61
C LEU A 200 11.32 11.29 -5.78
N LEU A 201 12.11 11.44 -6.84
CA LEU A 201 12.21 10.52 -7.97
C LEU A 201 13.49 9.72 -7.80
N GLY A 202 13.49 8.74 -6.89
CA GLY A 202 14.66 7.90 -6.65
C GLY A 202 15.32 7.52 -7.97
N ARG A 203 16.58 7.93 -8.17
CA ARG A 203 17.42 7.34 -9.19
C ARG A 203 17.52 5.86 -8.85
N GLY A 204 16.65 5.07 -9.48
CA GLY A 204 16.97 3.70 -9.81
C GLY A 204 18.06 3.75 -10.85
N ASP A 205 19.30 3.90 -10.39
CA ASP A 205 20.49 3.65 -11.20
C ASP A 205 21.36 2.62 -10.45
N VAL A 206 21.29 1.40 -11.00
CA VAL A 206 22.33 0.33 -11.02
C VAL A 206 22.62 -0.42 -9.72
#